data_AF-A0A0V1MC30-F1
#
_entry.id   AF-A0A0V1MC30-F1
#
_cell.length_a   1.000
_cell.length_b   1.000
_cell.length_c   1.000
_cell.angle_alpha   90.00
_cell.angle_beta   90.00
_cell.angle_gamma   90.00
#
_symmetry.space_group_name_H-M   'P 1'
#
loop_
_entity.id
_entity.type
_entity.pdbx_description
1 polymer ?
#
loop_
_entity_poly.entity_id
_entity_poly.type
_entity_poly.pdbx_seq_one_letter_code
_entity_poly.pdbx_strand_id
1 'polypeptide(L)'
;MGILSCRTIRPNRLRGCPLLSEKDLKSKGRGAYDFRTDAEKRIIAVACANQYDNRCVTTTSTYLGIKPKSTVKRWDGIQRKVMDVEIPNIFKNYNMNTGGIDLNSMLAALYRIEHKSRKWTRRIFFWIINTAMTNAWKLYKRDSKEMPGTSTGTMDLLSFTCQVSQSLCLVNMPIATSRSHSRASSPTPPLTSRRLER
;
A
#
# COMPACT_ATOMS: atom_id res chain seq x y z
N MET A 1 8.57 6.24 -27.33
CA MET A 1 8.31 5.72 -25.96
C MET A 1 6.81 5.48 -25.80
N GLY A 2 6.37 4.23 -25.63
CA GLY A 2 4.95 3.84 -25.54
C GLY A 2 4.34 3.95 -24.14
N ILE A 3 4.85 4.84 -23.29
CA ILE A 3 4.39 5.00 -21.90
C ILE A 3 3.31 6.07 -21.87
N LEU A 4 2.12 5.69 -21.42
CA LEU A 4 0.98 6.60 -21.26
C LEU A 4 0.99 7.20 -19.84
N SER A 5 0.52 8.43 -19.71
CA SER A 5 0.53 9.14 -18.42
C SER A 5 -0.82 9.77 -18.08
N CYS A 6 -1.12 9.78 -16.78
CA CYS A 6 -2.23 10.51 -16.16
C CYS A 6 -1.72 11.05 -14.84
N ARG A 7 -1.73 12.38 -14.66
CA ARG A 7 -1.18 13.04 -13.47
C ARG A 7 -1.89 14.36 -13.18
N THR A 8 -1.89 14.76 -11.92
CA THR A 8 -2.25 16.12 -11.53
C THR A 8 -1.13 17.08 -11.89
N ILE A 9 -1.51 18.27 -12.36
CA ILE A 9 -0.58 19.35 -12.70
C ILE A 9 -0.94 20.59 -11.91
N ARG A 10 0.07 21.35 -11.48
CA ARG A 10 -0.16 22.63 -10.83
C ARG A 10 -0.57 23.68 -11.88
N PRO A 11 -1.53 24.57 -11.58
CA PRO A 11 -2.01 25.56 -12.54
C PRO A 11 -0.90 26.42 -13.15
N ASN A 12 0.10 26.79 -12.34
CA ASN A 12 1.26 27.57 -12.77
C ASN A 12 2.24 26.84 -13.71
N ARG A 13 2.01 25.56 -14.03
CA ARG A 13 2.85 24.76 -14.94
C ARG A 13 2.24 24.57 -16.32
N LEU A 14 1.07 25.14 -16.61
CA LEU A 14 0.33 24.96 -17.86
C LEU A 14 0.85 25.78 -19.06
N ARG A 15 1.86 26.67 -18.86
CA ARG A 15 2.64 27.41 -19.88
C ARG A 15 1.86 27.70 -21.19
N GLY A 16 0.79 28.49 -21.11
CA GLY A 16 0.02 28.94 -22.28
C GLY A 16 -1.28 28.18 -22.57
N CYS A 17 -1.71 27.25 -21.70
CA CYS A 17 -3.05 26.65 -21.76
C CYS A 17 -4.03 27.41 -20.83
N PRO A 18 -4.92 28.27 -21.35
CA PRO A 18 -5.91 28.99 -20.56
C PRO A 18 -7.10 28.09 -20.20
N LEU A 19 -7.05 27.50 -19.01
CA LEU A 19 -8.20 26.87 -18.36
C LEU A 19 -8.98 27.92 -17.58
N LEU A 20 -10.29 27.70 -17.41
CA LEU A 20 -11.14 28.54 -16.56
C LEU A 20 -10.54 28.73 -15.17
N SER A 21 -10.67 29.95 -14.64
CA SER A 21 -10.15 30.28 -13.33
C SER A 21 -10.88 29.50 -12.24
N GLU A 22 -10.26 29.35 -11.07
CA GLU A 22 -10.91 28.67 -9.95
C GLU A 22 -12.22 29.36 -9.53
N LYS A 23 -12.32 30.68 -9.70
CA LYS A 23 -13.52 31.45 -9.36
C LYS A 23 -14.68 31.11 -10.31
N ASP A 24 -14.37 31.05 -11.61
CA ASP A 24 -15.37 30.78 -12.66
C ASP A 24 -15.82 29.32 -12.66
N LEU A 25 -14.93 28.39 -12.29
CA LEU A 25 -15.31 26.98 -12.12
C LEU A 25 -16.20 26.78 -10.90
N LYS A 26 -15.98 27.53 -9.81
CA LYS A 26 -16.82 27.45 -8.61
C LYS A 26 -18.20 28.06 -8.84
N SER A 27 -18.30 29.16 -9.59
CA SER A 27 -19.61 29.79 -9.89
C SER A 27 -20.51 28.87 -10.71
N LYS A 28 -19.93 28.03 -11.58
CA LYS A 28 -20.65 27.01 -12.36
C LYS A 28 -21.16 25.83 -11.53
N GLY A 29 -20.80 25.74 -10.27
CA GLY A 29 -21.28 24.72 -9.35
C GLY A 29 -20.37 23.50 -9.22
N ARG A 30 -20.84 22.53 -8.44
CA ARG A 30 -20.06 21.35 -8.04
C ARG A 30 -19.89 20.37 -9.20
N GLY A 31 -18.68 19.86 -9.38
CA GLY A 31 -18.37 18.96 -10.49
C GLY A 31 -18.26 19.67 -11.85
N ALA A 32 -18.34 21.00 -11.88
CA ALA A 32 -18.06 21.78 -13.08
C ALA A 32 -16.60 21.57 -13.50
N TYR A 33 -16.38 21.36 -14.79
CA TYR A 33 -15.06 21.17 -15.35
C TYR A 33 -14.88 21.98 -16.64
N ASP A 34 -13.63 22.32 -16.90
CA ASP A 34 -13.16 22.88 -18.16
C ASP A 34 -12.08 21.98 -18.73
N PHE A 35 -11.97 21.93 -20.06
CA PHE A 35 -10.96 21.11 -20.70
C PHE A 35 -10.40 21.76 -21.95
N ARG A 36 -9.14 21.46 -22.24
CA ARG A 36 -8.46 21.77 -23.49
C ARG A 36 -7.80 20.51 -23.98
N THR A 37 -7.86 20.29 -25.28
CA THR A 37 -7.25 19.13 -25.93
C THR A 37 -6.32 19.64 -27.01
N ASP A 38 -5.10 19.13 -27.02
CA ASP A 38 -4.16 19.28 -28.11
C ASP A 38 -4.24 17.99 -28.95
N ALA A 39 -4.81 18.09 -30.15
CA ALA A 39 -5.03 16.94 -31.03
C ALA A 39 -3.72 16.40 -31.62
N GLU A 40 -2.75 17.28 -31.89
CA GLU A 40 -1.44 16.90 -32.45
C GLU A 40 -0.64 16.10 -31.43
N LYS A 41 -0.61 16.58 -30.18
CA LYS A 41 0.12 15.91 -29.09
C LYS A 41 -0.70 14.83 -28.40
N ARG A 42 -2.00 14.72 -28.69
CA ARG A 42 -2.97 13.83 -28.03
C ARG A 42 -2.97 13.99 -26.50
N ILE A 43 -2.89 15.23 -26.05
CA ILE A 43 -2.90 15.57 -24.62
C ILE A 43 -4.21 16.26 -24.31
N ILE A 44 -4.83 15.87 -23.21
CA ILE A 44 -5.94 16.61 -22.63
C ILE A 44 -5.55 17.15 -21.26
N ALA A 45 -5.90 18.41 -21.04
CA ALA A 45 -5.85 19.06 -19.73
C ALA A 45 -7.29 19.32 -19.28
N VAL A 46 -7.62 18.88 -18.06
CA VAL A 46 -8.94 19.07 -17.47
C VAL A 46 -8.79 19.72 -16.11
N ALA A 47 -9.42 20.87 -15.93
CA ALA A 47 -9.62 21.52 -14.65
C ALA A 47 -11.02 21.18 -14.14
N CYS A 48 -11.13 20.71 -12.91
CA CYS A 48 -12.42 20.44 -12.27
C CYS A 48 -12.49 21.16 -10.92
N ALA A 49 -13.62 21.80 -10.65
CA ALA A 49 -13.90 22.34 -9.32
C ALA A 49 -13.87 21.18 -8.32
N ASN A 50 -12.93 21.20 -7.38
CA ASN A 50 -12.90 20.17 -6.34
C ASN A 50 -14.13 20.33 -5.45
N GLN A 51 -14.65 19.20 -5.02
CA GLN A 51 -15.85 19.10 -4.19
C GLN A 51 -15.59 19.36 -2.70
N TYR A 52 -14.33 19.27 -2.25
CA TYR A 52 -13.95 19.37 -0.83
C TYR A 52 -13.06 20.55 -0.51
N ASP A 53 -11.93 20.67 -1.21
CA ASP A 53 -11.09 21.85 -1.06
C ASP A 53 -11.70 22.99 -1.85
N ASN A 54 -11.64 24.19 -1.29
CA ASN A 54 -11.94 25.42 -1.98
C ASN A 54 -10.89 25.72 -3.09
N ARG A 55 -10.42 24.70 -3.83
CA ARG A 55 -9.34 24.73 -4.82
C ARG A 55 -9.74 23.90 -6.03
N CYS A 56 -9.30 24.30 -7.23
CA CYS A 56 -9.51 23.50 -8.43
C CYS A 56 -8.42 22.43 -8.54
N VAL A 57 -8.77 21.23 -9.01
CA VAL A 57 -7.78 20.21 -9.36
C VAL A 57 -7.64 20.17 -10.87
N THR A 58 -6.41 20.32 -11.36
CA THR A 58 -6.07 20.15 -12.78
C THR A 58 -5.37 18.82 -12.99
N THR A 59 -5.87 18.03 -13.94
CA THR A 59 -5.30 16.74 -14.34
C THR A 59 -5.02 16.72 -15.83
N THR A 60 -3.89 16.15 -16.21
CA THR A 60 -3.48 15.96 -17.60
C THR A 60 -3.34 14.48 -17.92
N SER A 61 -3.76 14.08 -19.11
CA SER A 61 -3.55 12.73 -19.60
C SER A 61 -3.20 12.69 -21.08
N THR A 62 -2.43 11.65 -21.46
CA THR A 62 -2.09 11.34 -22.85
C THR A 62 -2.94 10.21 -23.44
N TYR A 63 -3.86 9.62 -22.66
CA TYR A 63 -4.64 8.45 -23.09
C TYR A 63 -6.09 8.44 -22.60
N LEU A 64 -6.40 9.19 -21.55
CA LEU A 64 -7.74 9.29 -21.01
C LEU A 64 -8.39 10.56 -21.49
N GLY A 65 -9.63 10.47 -21.95
CA GLY A 65 -10.49 11.61 -22.26
C GLY A 65 -11.54 11.87 -21.17
N ILE A 66 -12.45 12.81 -21.44
CA ILE A 66 -13.56 13.11 -20.52
C ILE A 66 -14.60 12.00 -20.50
N LYS A 67 -14.90 11.44 -21.68
CA LYS A 67 -15.89 10.38 -21.86
C LYS A 67 -15.25 9.00 -21.67
N PRO A 68 -15.98 8.00 -21.15
CA PRO A 68 -17.32 8.12 -20.57
C PRO A 68 -17.30 8.87 -19.23
N LYS A 69 -18.33 9.69 -18.97
CA LYS A 69 -18.49 10.29 -17.65
C LYS A 69 -18.71 9.17 -16.62
N SER A 70 -18.20 9.37 -15.42
CA SER A 70 -18.35 8.43 -14.33
C SER A 70 -19.04 9.09 -13.15
N THR A 71 -19.89 8.33 -12.46
CA THR A 71 -20.54 8.81 -11.24
C THR A 71 -19.77 8.33 -10.03
N VAL A 72 -19.56 9.22 -9.05
CA VAL A 72 -18.95 8.87 -7.76
C VAL A 72 -19.83 9.38 -6.63
N LYS A 73 -20.06 8.51 -5.65
CA LYS A 73 -20.75 8.84 -4.40
C LYS A 73 -19.89 9.75 -3.55
N ARG A 74 -20.43 10.91 -3.18
CA ARG A 74 -19.72 11.91 -2.42
C ARG A 74 -20.61 12.55 -1.38
N TRP A 75 -20.08 12.78 -0.19
CA TRP A 75 -20.80 13.45 0.88
C TRP A 75 -20.95 14.94 0.58
N ASP A 76 -22.17 15.45 0.70
CA ASP A 76 -22.44 16.88 0.73
C ASP A 76 -22.58 17.34 2.19
N GLY A 77 -21.68 18.23 2.62
CA GLY A 77 -21.73 18.83 3.95
C GLY A 77 -22.93 19.76 4.17
N ILE A 78 -23.49 20.35 3.11
CA ILE A 78 -24.66 21.24 3.21
C ILE A 78 -25.93 20.42 3.44
N GLN A 79 -26.19 19.45 2.56
CA GLN A 79 -27.37 18.59 2.66
C GLN A 79 -27.21 17.42 3.65
N ARG A 80 -26.01 17.20 4.20
CA ARG A 80 -25.63 16.08 5.08
C ARG A 80 -26.06 14.73 4.51
N LYS A 81 -25.88 14.56 3.20
CA LYS A 81 -26.27 13.35 2.45
C LYS A 81 -25.19 12.97 1.46
N VAL A 82 -25.12 11.67 1.15
CA VAL A 82 -24.30 11.19 0.04
C VAL A 82 -25.06 11.45 -1.26
N MET A 83 -24.45 12.21 -2.15
CA MET A 83 -24.95 12.53 -3.48
C MET A 83 -24.08 11.88 -4.55
N ASP A 84 -24.71 11.56 -5.67
CA ASP A 84 -24.04 11.08 -6.87
C ASP A 84 -23.58 12.28 -7.71
N VAL A 85 -22.27 12.39 -7.93
CA VAL A 85 -21.66 13.48 -8.70
C VAL A 85 -21.02 12.91 -9.96
N GLU A 86 -21.36 13.52 -11.11
CA GLU A 86 -20.70 13.23 -12.37
C GLU A 86 -19.29 13.81 -12.38
N ILE A 87 -18.31 12.95 -12.67
CA ILE A 87 -16.91 13.33 -12.85
C ILE A 87 -16.38 12.85 -14.21
N PRO A 88 -15.43 13.58 -14.82
CA PRO A 88 -14.72 13.10 -16.00
C PRO A 88 -13.97 11.80 -15.73
N ASN A 89 -13.88 10.92 -16.75
CA ASN A 89 -13.21 9.62 -16.64
C ASN A 89 -11.76 9.73 -16.13
N ILE A 90 -11.06 10.79 -16.56
CA ILE A 90 -9.68 11.09 -16.16
C ILE A 90 -9.51 11.08 -14.64
N PHE A 91 -10.42 11.74 -13.91
CA PHE A 91 -10.34 11.84 -12.45
C PHE A 91 -10.62 10.50 -11.77
N LYS A 92 -11.55 9.70 -12.31
CA LYS A 92 -11.81 8.35 -11.78
C LYS A 92 -10.58 7.47 -11.89
N ASN A 93 -9.98 7.41 -13.07
CA ASN A 93 -8.77 6.60 -13.30
C ASN A 93 -7.61 7.12 -12.45
N TYR A 94 -7.39 8.44 -12.41
CA TYR A 94 -6.36 9.01 -11.53
C TYR A 94 -6.54 8.54 -10.08
N ASN A 95 -7.74 8.67 -9.52
CA ASN A 95 -8.01 8.25 -8.14
C ASN A 95 -7.85 6.73 -7.92
N MET A 96 -8.25 5.91 -8.89
CA MET A 96 -8.09 4.45 -8.81
C MET A 96 -6.62 4.04 -8.78
N ASN A 97 -5.76 4.73 -9.52
CA ASN A 97 -4.36 4.34 -9.70
C ASN A 97 -3.40 5.02 -8.71
N THR A 98 -3.76 6.14 -8.08
CA THR A 98 -2.83 6.92 -7.24
C THR A 98 -2.59 6.28 -5.87
N GLY A 99 -3.55 5.49 -5.34
CA GLY A 99 -3.45 4.93 -3.97
C GLY A 99 -2.43 3.80 -3.79
N GLY A 100 -1.83 3.28 -4.86
CA GLY A 100 -0.90 2.15 -4.76
C GLY A 100 0.39 2.46 -3.99
N ILE A 101 0.94 3.66 -4.19
CA ILE A 101 2.19 4.11 -3.53
C ILE A 101 1.94 4.35 -2.04
N ASP A 102 0.83 5.01 -1.71
CA ASP A 102 0.46 5.31 -0.32
C ASP A 102 0.19 4.02 0.46
N LEU A 103 -0.49 3.05 -0.16
CA LEU A 103 -0.73 1.74 0.44
C LEU A 103 0.59 1.00 0.71
N ASN A 104 1.52 1.01 -0.25
CA ASN A 104 2.82 0.38 -0.03
C ASN A 104 3.61 1.08 1.09
N SER A 105 3.57 2.41 1.13
CA SER A 105 4.22 3.21 2.17
C SER A 105 3.63 2.94 3.55
N MET A 106 2.30 2.84 3.64
CA MET A 106 1.60 2.44 4.86
C MET A 106 2.01 1.04 5.31
N LEU A 107 2.00 0.05 4.41
CA LEU A 107 2.38 -1.33 4.74
C LEU A 107 3.83 -1.43 5.23
N ALA A 108 4.75 -0.71 4.57
CA ALA A 108 6.14 -0.62 4.99
C ALA A 108 6.29 0.10 6.35
N ALA A 109 5.37 1.01 6.70
CA ALA A 109 5.40 1.68 7.99
C ALA A 109 4.87 0.81 9.14
N LEU A 110 3.89 -0.07 8.91
CA LEU A 110 3.21 -0.85 9.95
C LEU A 110 4.16 -1.72 10.79
N TYR A 111 5.06 -2.48 10.13
CA TYR A 111 6.00 -3.38 10.79
C TYR A 111 7.45 -3.02 10.47
N ARG A 112 7.74 -1.71 10.47
CA ARG A 112 9.07 -1.19 10.14
C ARG A 112 10.13 -1.72 11.10
N ILE A 113 11.22 -2.24 10.54
CA ILE A 113 12.42 -2.60 11.32
C ILE A 113 13.13 -1.32 11.74
N GLU A 114 12.96 -0.94 13.01
CA GLU A 114 13.65 0.23 13.58
C GLU A 114 15.04 -0.16 14.08
N HIS A 115 16.06 0.37 13.41
CA HIS A 115 17.44 0.17 13.83
C HIS A 115 18.14 1.51 14.08
N LYS A 116 18.39 1.81 15.35
CA LYS A 116 19.08 3.04 15.76
C LYS A 116 20.57 2.97 15.40
N SER A 117 21.00 3.77 14.42
CA SER A 117 22.41 3.91 14.07
C SER A 117 22.72 5.31 13.56
N ARG A 118 23.98 5.74 13.76
CA ARG A 118 24.53 6.94 13.14
C ARG A 118 24.88 6.75 11.67
N LYS A 119 25.07 5.50 11.22
CA LYS A 119 25.40 5.18 9.82
C LYS A 119 24.12 5.13 8.98
N TRP A 120 23.93 6.09 8.08
CA TRP A 120 22.73 6.19 7.22
C TRP A 120 22.51 4.95 6.34
N THR A 121 23.60 4.27 5.94
CA THR A 121 23.55 3.04 5.14
C THR A 121 22.76 1.91 5.81
N ARG A 122 22.85 1.78 7.15
CA ARG A 122 22.06 0.78 7.89
C ARG A 122 20.56 1.04 7.79
N ARG A 123 20.13 2.32 7.75
CA ARG A 123 18.71 2.66 7.57
C ARG A 123 18.18 2.17 6.22
N ILE A 124 18.97 2.31 5.16
CA ILE A 124 18.60 1.82 3.82
C ILE A 124 18.55 0.30 3.79
N PHE A 125 19.55 -0.37 4.37
CA PHE A 125 19.59 -1.83 4.43
C PHE A 125 18.31 -2.42 5.05
N PHE A 126 17.90 -1.94 6.22
CA PHE A 126 16.67 -2.41 6.87
C PHE A 126 15.40 -1.99 6.12
N TRP A 127 15.41 -0.84 5.44
CA TRP A 127 14.30 -0.42 4.59
C TRP A 127 14.12 -1.37 3.38
N ILE A 128 15.20 -1.84 2.76
CA ILE A 128 15.15 -2.81 1.67
C ILE A 128 14.53 -4.13 2.15
N ILE A 129 14.99 -4.67 3.28
CA ILE A 129 14.46 -5.92 3.86
C ILE A 129 12.97 -5.80 4.14
N ASN A 130 12.57 -4.70 4.78
CA ASN A 130 11.17 -4.45 5.12
C ASN A 130 10.29 -4.34 3.86
N THR A 131 10.78 -3.63 2.82
CA THR A 131 10.06 -3.51 1.55
C THR A 131 9.97 -4.85 0.80
N ALA A 132 11.03 -5.67 0.87
CA ALA A 132 11.02 -7.02 0.31
C ALA A 132 9.98 -7.90 1.01
N MET A 133 9.86 -7.83 2.33
CA MET A 133 8.85 -8.55 3.11
C MET A 133 7.42 -8.15 2.70
N THR A 134 7.14 -6.84 2.58
CA THR A 134 5.81 -6.36 2.16
C THR A 134 5.48 -6.79 0.73
N ASN A 135 6.45 -6.80 -0.18
CA ASN A 135 6.27 -7.26 -1.55
C ASN A 135 6.04 -8.78 -1.61
N ALA A 136 6.79 -9.57 -0.84
CA ALA A 136 6.59 -11.02 -0.73
C ALA A 136 5.20 -11.36 -0.20
N TRP A 137 4.71 -10.64 0.82
CA TRP A 137 3.36 -10.82 1.32
C TRP A 137 2.29 -10.49 0.26
N LYS A 138 2.51 -9.45 -0.56
CA LYS A 138 1.59 -9.13 -1.67
C LYS A 138 1.54 -10.23 -2.72
N LEU A 139 2.68 -10.84 -3.06
CA LEU A 139 2.75 -11.98 -3.97
C LEU A 139 2.04 -13.19 -3.36
N TYR A 140 2.33 -13.55 -2.12
CA TYR A 140 1.63 -14.61 -1.40
C TYR A 140 0.11 -14.44 -1.41
N LYS A 141 -0.38 -13.21 -1.19
CA LYS A 141 -1.82 -12.89 -1.27
C LYS A 141 -2.41 -13.01 -2.66
N ARG A 142 -1.62 -12.82 -3.70
CA ARG A 142 -2.05 -13.03 -5.08
C ARG A 142 -2.14 -14.52 -5.37
N ASP A 143 -1.11 -15.27 -5.04
CA ASP A 143 -1.01 -16.71 -5.33
C ASP A 143 -2.06 -17.51 -4.54
N SER A 144 -2.32 -17.12 -3.28
CA SER A 144 -3.37 -17.74 -2.45
C SER A 144 -4.79 -17.54 -3.02
N LYS A 145 -5.02 -16.49 -3.83
CA LYS A 145 -6.30 -16.27 -4.50
C LYS A 145 -6.42 -17.06 -5.79
N GLU A 146 -5.30 -17.27 -6.49
CA GLU A 146 -5.25 -18.04 -7.73
C GLU A 146 -5.31 -19.56 -7.45
N MET A 147 -4.97 -20.01 -6.24
CA MET A 147 -5.02 -21.41 -5.80
C MET A 147 -5.95 -21.64 -4.58
N PRO A 148 -7.28 -21.63 -4.76
CA PRO A 148 -8.26 -21.69 -3.66
C PRO A 148 -8.34 -23.03 -2.90
N GLY A 149 -7.58 -24.07 -3.28
CA GLY A 149 -7.67 -25.42 -2.71
C GLY A 149 -6.66 -25.78 -1.62
N THR A 150 -5.62 -24.97 -1.40
CA THR A 150 -4.43 -25.36 -0.63
C THR A 150 -4.19 -24.56 0.66
N SER A 151 -4.91 -23.46 0.89
CA SER A 151 -4.60 -22.54 2.00
C SER A 151 -5.76 -22.37 2.98
N THR A 152 -5.54 -22.78 4.23
CA THR A 152 -6.32 -22.44 5.43
C THR A 152 -6.24 -20.93 5.71
N GLY A 153 -7.03 -20.13 4.99
CA GLY A 153 -7.11 -18.69 5.17
C GLY A 153 -5.84 -17.92 4.75
N THR A 154 -6.01 -16.73 4.17
CA THR A 154 -4.87 -15.87 3.84
C THR A 154 -4.30 -15.24 5.10
N MET A 155 -3.01 -15.45 5.37
CA MET A 155 -2.33 -14.88 6.53
C MET A 155 -2.27 -13.34 6.47
N ASP A 156 -2.38 -12.71 7.64
CA ASP A 156 -2.10 -11.29 7.78
C ASP A 156 -0.60 -10.99 7.66
N LEU A 157 -0.25 -9.71 7.51
CA LEU A 157 1.14 -9.31 7.25
C LEU A 157 2.08 -9.65 8.43
N LEU A 158 1.59 -9.55 9.66
CA LEU A 158 2.36 -9.87 10.86
C LEU A 158 2.67 -11.37 10.95
N SER A 159 1.65 -12.21 10.78
CA SER A 159 1.82 -13.67 10.84
C SER A 159 2.74 -14.16 9.72
N PHE A 160 2.58 -13.62 8.52
CA PHE A 160 3.47 -13.91 7.40
C PHE A 160 4.92 -13.54 7.74
N THR A 161 5.14 -12.32 8.27
CA THR A 161 6.48 -11.85 8.66
C THR A 161 7.10 -12.72 9.75
N CYS A 162 6.29 -13.13 10.74
CA CYS A 162 6.73 -14.01 11.82
C CYS A 162 7.16 -15.39 11.30
N GLN A 163 6.35 -16.01 10.43
CA GLN A 163 6.68 -17.32 9.85
C GLN A 163 7.93 -17.29 8.98
N VAL A 164 8.11 -16.25 8.17
CA VAL A 164 9.34 -16.08 7.38
C VAL A 164 10.54 -15.90 8.31
N SER A 165 10.40 -15.11 9.37
CA SER A 165 11.48 -14.90 10.35
C SER A 165 11.86 -16.19 11.08
N GLN A 166 10.88 -16.96 11.53
CA GLN A 166 11.09 -18.27 12.16
C GLN A 166 11.78 -19.24 11.21
N SER A 167 11.31 -19.31 9.96
CA SER A 167 11.91 -20.17 8.93
C SER A 167 13.37 -19.80 8.71
N LEU A 168 13.69 -18.52 8.55
CA LEU A 168 15.07 -18.03 8.38
C LEU A 168 15.97 -18.35 9.58
N CYS A 169 15.45 -18.30 10.80
CA CYS A 169 16.20 -18.70 12.00
C CYS A 169 16.48 -20.22 12.06
N LEU A 170 15.61 -21.04 11.46
CA LEU A 170 15.69 -22.50 11.52
C LEU A 170 16.47 -23.13 10.35
N VAL A 171 16.75 -22.39 9.26
CA VAL A 171 17.39 -22.89 8.02
C VAL A 171 18.73 -23.61 8.25
N ASN A 172 19.43 -23.35 9.36
CA ASN A 172 20.71 -24.00 9.69
C ASN A 172 20.70 -24.74 11.04
N MET A 173 19.54 -24.94 11.66
CA MET A 173 19.47 -25.73 12.87
C MET A 173 19.48 -27.22 12.49
N PRO A 174 20.43 -28.03 12.99
CA PRO A 174 20.34 -29.47 12.82
C PRO A 174 19.01 -29.92 13.42
N ILE A 175 18.20 -30.63 12.63
CA ILE A 175 16.97 -31.24 13.13
C ILE A 175 17.39 -32.14 14.28
N ALA A 176 17.14 -31.71 15.52
CA ALA A 176 17.28 -32.58 16.67
C ALA A 176 16.19 -33.64 16.52
N THR A 177 16.52 -34.76 15.86
CA THR A 177 15.69 -35.94 15.90
C THR A 177 15.71 -36.42 17.34
N SER A 178 14.71 -36.02 18.14
CA SER A 178 14.46 -36.64 19.44
C SER A 178 13.94 -38.06 19.20
N ARG A 179 14.86 -38.97 18.85
CA ARG A 179 14.66 -40.40 18.99
C ARG A 179 15.41 -40.85 20.23
N SER A 180 14.73 -40.80 21.37
CA SER A 180 14.73 -41.95 22.29
C SER A 180 13.56 -41.81 23.26
N HIS A 181 12.46 -42.49 22.93
CA HIS A 181 11.64 -43.11 23.96
C HIS A 181 12.42 -44.30 24.52
N SER A 182 12.54 -44.37 25.85
CA SER A 182 12.54 -45.55 26.73
C SER A 182 13.30 -45.18 27.99
N ARG A 183 12.93 -45.53 29.22
CA ARG A 183 11.74 -46.08 29.88
C ARG A 183 12.13 -46.01 31.36
N ALA A 184 11.17 -45.83 32.27
CA ALA A 184 11.42 -45.73 33.70
C ALA A 184 12.23 -46.92 34.26
N SER A 185 13.16 -46.62 35.16
CA SER A 185 13.65 -47.54 36.19
C SER A 185 14.25 -46.76 37.35
N SER A 186 13.48 -46.57 38.42
CA SER A 186 14.00 -46.57 39.80
C SER A 186 13.78 -47.99 40.37
N PRO A 187 14.35 -48.40 41.53
CA PRO A 187 15.30 -47.74 42.44
C PRO A 187 16.48 -48.63 42.88
N THR A 188 17.50 -48.07 43.55
CA THR A 188 18.12 -48.68 44.75
C THR A 188 19.02 -47.66 45.48
N PRO A 189 18.97 -47.57 46.83
CA PRO A 189 19.76 -46.62 47.60
C PRO A 189 21.08 -47.23 48.09
N PRO A 190 22.15 -46.45 48.32
CA PRO A 190 23.28 -46.91 49.12
C PRO A 190 23.17 -46.46 50.58
N LEU A 191 23.80 -47.28 51.41
CA LEU A 191 23.74 -47.34 52.87
C LEU A 191 24.44 -46.17 53.59
N THR A 192 23.94 -45.93 54.80
CA THR A 192 24.53 -45.13 55.88
C THR A 192 26.00 -45.44 56.17
N SER A 193 26.80 -44.40 56.45
CA SER A 193 27.70 -44.42 57.60
C SER A 193 27.78 -43.03 58.25
N ARG A 194 27.64 -43.01 59.58
CA ARG A 194 27.85 -41.86 60.48
C ARG A 194 29.32 -41.81 60.93
N ARG A 195 29.71 -40.62 61.43
CA ARG A 195 30.87 -40.25 62.27
C ARG A 195 32.20 -40.08 61.51
N LEU A 196 33.05 -39.08 61.80
CA LEU A 196 33.34 -38.40 63.07
C LEU A 196 33.77 -36.93 62.87
N GLU A 197 33.58 -36.17 63.95
CA GLU A 197 34.02 -34.79 64.19
C GLU A 197 35.54 -34.58 64.04
N ARG A 198 35.91 -33.36 63.63
CA ARG A 198 36.99 -32.59 64.27
C ARG A 198 36.78 -31.10 64.04
#